data_AF-A0A7X6THC1-F1
#
_entry.id   AF-A0A7X6THC1-F1
#
_cell.length_a   1.000
_cell.length_b   1.000
_cell.length_c   1.000
_cell.angle_alpha   90.00
_cell.angle_beta   90.00
_cell.angle_gamma   90.00
#
_symmetry.space_group_name_H-M   'P 1'
#
loop_
_entity.id
_entity.type
_entity.pdbx_description
1 polymer ?
#
loop_
_entity_poly.entity_id
_entity_poly.type
_entity_poly.pdbx_seq_one_letter_code
_entity_poly.pdbx_strand_id
1 'polypeptide(L)'
;FHQRWQEVKLRNKKRLAAIINETCGITVNPDTLFDIHVKRIHEYKRQLLNVLHVIHFYQRLLTRPDEPSVPRTIIFAGKAAPSYVRAKLIIKLINSVAAVVNNDPRIGDRLKVVFIPNYSVSLAERIIPAADLSEQISTAGTEASGTGNMKFALNGALTIGTLDGANIEIREEVGPENIFIFGMTAEEAAYEKKCKSRKPLQVYENNPEVRAIIDAIAQGAFSDGDRDLFRPIVDDLLSENDPYLLLLDLESYLECQRLVGETYANRATWLRRSILNVARVGKFSSDRTIREYAEEIWGLQVER
;
A
#
# COMPACT_ATOMS: atom_id res chain seq x y z
N PHE A 1 8.74 -16.25 22.75
CA PHE A 1 7.98 -16.28 21.47
C PHE A 1 8.27 -15.06 20.59
N HIS A 2 8.11 -13.82 21.08
CA HIS A 2 8.32 -12.58 20.29
C HIS A 2 9.68 -12.51 19.57
N GLN A 3 10.79 -12.87 20.23
CA GLN A 3 12.11 -12.89 19.60
C GLN A 3 12.16 -13.81 18.37
N ARG A 4 11.68 -15.05 18.50
CA ARG A 4 11.60 -16.01 17.38
C ARG A 4 10.72 -15.48 16.24
N TRP A 5 9.63 -14.77 16.56
CA TRP A 5 8.78 -14.11 15.57
C TRP A 5 9.54 -13.09 14.73
N GLN A 6 10.30 -12.22 15.40
CA GLN A 6 11.14 -11.21 14.77
C GLN A 6 12.24 -11.83 13.91
N GLU A 7 12.93 -12.86 14.42
CA GLU A 7 14.00 -13.55 13.69
C GLU A 7 13.49 -14.16 12.39
N VAL A 8 12.29 -14.77 12.39
CA VAL A 8 11.65 -15.30 11.19
C VAL A 8 11.35 -14.18 10.19
N LYS A 9 10.72 -13.07 10.64
CA LYS A 9 10.41 -11.92 9.78
C LYS A 9 11.68 -11.31 9.18
N LEU A 10 12.71 -11.08 9.99
CA LEU A 10 13.99 -10.52 9.55
C LEU A 10 14.68 -11.41 8.52
N ARG A 11 14.67 -12.74 8.72
CA ARG A 11 15.21 -13.69 7.73
C ARG A 11 14.47 -13.62 6.40
N ASN A 12 13.14 -13.47 6.42
CA ASN A 12 12.36 -13.30 5.20
C ASN A 12 12.69 -11.98 4.50
N LYS A 13 12.83 -10.88 5.26
CA LYS A 13 13.23 -9.57 4.74
C LYS A 13 14.62 -9.59 4.11
N LYS A 14 15.59 -10.27 4.73
CA LYS A 14 16.93 -10.46 4.16
C LYS A 14 16.89 -11.22 2.83
N ARG A 15 16.06 -12.26 2.70
CA ARG A 15 15.86 -12.98 1.43
C ARG A 15 15.26 -12.08 0.35
N LEU A 16 14.24 -11.29 0.69
CA LEU A 16 13.66 -10.36 -0.27
C LEU A 16 14.65 -9.24 -0.65
N ALA A 17 15.42 -8.71 0.30
CA ALA A 17 16.44 -7.70 0.05
C ALA A 17 17.50 -8.20 -0.95
N ALA A 18 17.92 -9.47 -0.83
CA ALA A 18 18.83 -10.08 -1.80
C ALA A 18 18.22 -10.16 -3.22
N ILE A 19 16.95 -10.56 -3.34
CA ILE A 19 16.23 -10.58 -4.62
C ILE A 19 16.10 -9.18 -5.22
N ILE A 20 15.80 -8.17 -4.39
CA ILE A 20 15.71 -6.77 -4.82
C ILE A 20 17.07 -6.30 -5.36
N ASN A 21 18.16 -6.64 -4.67
CA ASN A 21 19.50 -6.28 -5.13
C ASN A 21 19.85 -6.97 -6.46
N GLU A 22 19.59 -8.28 -6.58
CA GLU A 22 19.86 -9.05 -7.80
C GLU A 22 19.04 -8.58 -9.01
N THR A 23 17.76 -8.26 -8.80
CA THR A 23 16.83 -7.95 -9.90
C THR A 23 16.74 -6.47 -10.26
N CYS A 24 16.93 -5.59 -9.27
CA CYS A 24 16.74 -4.15 -9.43
C CYS A 24 18.04 -3.35 -9.28
N GLY A 25 19.13 -3.97 -8.81
CA GLY A 25 20.38 -3.27 -8.49
C GLY A 25 20.28 -2.32 -7.30
N ILE A 26 19.22 -2.42 -6.50
CA ILE A 26 18.96 -1.53 -5.35
C ILE A 26 19.30 -2.29 -4.06
N THR A 27 20.17 -1.71 -3.23
CA THR A 27 20.40 -2.22 -1.88
C THR A 27 19.35 -1.64 -0.93
N VAL A 28 18.65 -2.50 -0.20
CA VAL A 28 17.65 -2.11 0.80
C VAL A 28 18.01 -2.66 2.18
N ASN A 29 17.76 -1.88 3.22
CA ASN A 29 18.05 -2.28 4.59
C ASN A 29 16.88 -3.12 5.17
N PRO A 30 17.10 -4.40 5.54
CA PRO A 30 16.05 -5.29 6.04
C PRO A 30 15.54 -4.96 7.44
N ASP A 31 16.13 -3.99 8.15
CA ASP A 31 15.65 -3.51 9.45
C ASP A 31 14.56 -2.42 9.32
N THR A 32 14.48 -1.77 8.16
CA THR A 32 13.44 -0.77 7.83
C THR A 32 12.06 -1.39 7.73
N LEU A 33 10.98 -0.63 7.93
CA LEU A 33 9.61 -1.14 7.72
C LEU A 33 9.42 -1.48 6.22
N PHE A 34 9.16 -2.76 5.91
CA PHE A 34 8.84 -3.20 4.55
C PHE A 34 7.36 -2.97 4.27
N ASP A 35 7.08 -1.93 3.50
CA ASP A 35 5.76 -1.42 3.14
C ASP A 35 5.40 -1.92 1.73
N ILE A 36 4.46 -2.86 1.61
CA ILE A 36 4.32 -3.67 0.40
C ILE A 36 2.96 -3.47 -0.26
N HIS A 37 2.98 -3.00 -1.51
CA HIS A 37 1.83 -2.89 -2.40
C HIS A 37 2.00 -3.77 -3.65
N VAL A 38 1.58 -5.04 -3.55
CA VAL A 38 1.67 -6.00 -4.68
C VAL A 38 0.32 -6.51 -5.13
N LYS A 39 -0.06 -6.13 -6.35
CA LYS A 39 -1.29 -6.54 -7.03
C LYS A 39 -1.25 -6.06 -8.49
N ARG A 40 -2.28 -6.38 -9.27
CA ARG A 40 -2.44 -5.81 -10.62
C ARG A 40 -2.39 -4.28 -10.53
N ILE A 41 -1.73 -3.63 -11.48
CA ILE A 41 -1.74 -2.16 -11.56
C ILE A 41 -3.04 -1.73 -12.22
N HIS A 42 -3.87 -1.03 -11.47
CA HIS A 42 -5.17 -0.53 -11.89
C HIS A 42 -5.49 0.72 -11.07
N GLU A 43 -6.13 1.71 -11.68
CA GLU A 43 -6.47 2.97 -11.00
C GLU A 43 -7.28 2.76 -9.71
N TYR A 44 -8.29 1.87 -9.69
CA TYR A 44 -9.07 1.57 -8.46
C TYR A 44 -8.25 0.91 -7.33
N LYS A 45 -7.13 0.27 -7.66
CA LYS A 45 -6.21 -0.33 -6.68
C LYS A 45 -5.25 0.71 -6.08
N ARG A 46 -5.30 1.94 -6.59
CA ARG A 46 -4.70 3.15 -6.01
C ARG A 46 -3.22 3.03 -5.66
N GLN A 47 -2.41 2.38 -6.53
CA GLN A 47 -0.95 2.54 -6.44
C GLN A 47 -0.53 4.01 -6.59
N LEU A 48 -1.34 4.80 -7.29
CA LEU A 48 -1.19 6.25 -7.36
C LEU A 48 -1.33 6.90 -5.97
N LEU A 49 -2.31 6.52 -5.15
CA LEU A 49 -2.43 7.03 -3.77
C LEU A 49 -1.18 6.73 -2.94
N ASN A 50 -0.66 5.51 -3.05
CA ASN A 50 0.56 5.12 -2.34
C ASN A 50 1.78 5.95 -2.80
N VAL A 51 1.97 6.15 -4.12
CA VAL A 51 3.10 6.99 -4.57
C VAL A 51 2.97 8.45 -4.15
N LEU A 52 1.75 8.99 -3.97
CA LEU A 52 1.56 10.32 -3.37
C LEU A 52 2.05 10.36 -1.91
N HIS A 53 1.80 9.30 -1.13
CA HIS A 53 2.37 9.14 0.20
C HIS A 53 3.91 9.05 0.18
N VAL A 54 4.50 8.35 -0.79
CA VAL A 54 5.96 8.29 -0.97
C VAL A 54 6.53 9.71 -1.15
N ILE A 55 5.92 10.51 -2.03
CA ILE A 55 6.33 11.89 -2.30
C ILE A 55 6.18 12.75 -1.04
N HIS A 56 5.05 12.63 -0.34
CA HIS A 56 4.83 13.31 0.94
C HIS A 56 5.92 12.99 1.97
N PHE A 57 6.20 11.69 2.17
CA PHE A 57 7.17 11.24 3.15
C PHE A 57 8.60 11.69 2.78
N TYR A 58 8.95 11.64 1.50
CA TYR A 58 10.21 12.19 0.98
C TYR A 58 10.34 13.70 1.27
N GLN A 59 9.31 14.50 0.96
CA GLN A 59 9.30 15.93 1.23
C GLN A 59 9.43 16.25 2.72
N ARG A 60 8.78 15.48 3.60
CA ARG A 60 8.94 15.62 5.06
C ARG A 60 10.35 15.31 5.53
N LEU A 61 10.97 14.24 5.04
CA LEU A 61 12.36 13.90 5.40
C LEU A 61 13.37 14.99 4.99
N LEU A 62 13.07 15.77 3.95
CA LEU A 62 13.87 16.90 3.50
C LEU A 62 13.62 18.18 4.31
N THR A 63 12.35 18.50 4.57
CA THR A 63 11.95 19.76 5.20
C THR A 63 12.00 19.73 6.72
N ARG A 64 11.90 18.53 7.31
CA ARG A 64 11.89 18.30 8.76
C ARG A 64 12.83 17.13 9.11
N PRO A 65 14.15 17.26 8.81
CA PRO A 65 15.08 16.14 8.92
C PRO A 65 15.26 15.63 10.35
N ASP A 66 15.03 16.48 11.35
CA ASP A 66 15.18 16.16 12.78
C ASP A 66 13.92 15.51 13.40
N GLU A 67 12.79 15.50 12.68
CA GLU A 67 11.59 14.80 13.16
C GLU A 67 11.82 13.28 13.15
N PRO A 68 11.59 12.59 14.29
CA PRO A 68 11.69 11.14 14.34
C PRO A 68 10.75 10.50 13.31
N SER A 69 11.30 9.63 12.47
CA SER A 69 10.56 8.87 11.48
C SER A 69 11.10 7.45 11.41
N VAL A 70 10.19 6.48 11.23
CA VAL A 70 10.59 5.08 11.01
C VAL A 70 11.11 4.95 9.57
N PRO A 71 12.34 4.47 9.36
CA PRO A 71 12.85 4.20 8.02
C PRO A 71 11.98 3.19 7.27
N ARG A 72 11.73 3.44 5.98
CA ARG A 72 10.84 2.59 5.15
C ARG A 72 11.50 2.11 3.87
N THR A 73 11.20 0.87 3.51
CA THR A 73 11.39 0.35 2.14
C THR A 73 10.01 0.12 1.56
N ILE A 74 9.59 0.97 0.61
CA ILE A 74 8.30 0.90 -0.06
C ILE A 74 8.44 0.06 -1.34
N ILE A 75 7.70 -1.04 -1.41
CA ILE A 75 7.87 -2.09 -2.42
C ILE A 75 6.58 -2.23 -3.22
N PHE A 76 6.67 -1.88 -4.50
CA PHE A 76 5.65 -2.12 -5.50
C PHE A 76 6.00 -3.36 -6.32
N ALA A 77 4.98 -4.11 -6.72
CA ALA A 77 5.11 -5.12 -7.78
C ALA A 77 3.75 -5.37 -8.41
N GLY A 78 3.71 -5.47 -9.72
CA GLY A 78 2.46 -5.65 -10.44
C GLY A 78 2.64 -5.59 -11.94
N LYS A 79 1.56 -5.89 -12.66
CA LYS A 79 1.49 -5.79 -14.12
C LYS A 79 0.29 -4.92 -14.49
N ALA A 80 0.48 -4.08 -15.50
CA ALA A 80 -0.60 -3.39 -16.20
C ALA A 80 -0.98 -4.19 -17.45
N ALA A 81 -2.25 -4.10 -17.86
CA ALA A 81 -2.66 -4.64 -19.16
C ALA A 81 -1.97 -3.86 -20.30
N PRO A 82 -1.64 -4.50 -21.44
CA PRO A 82 -0.86 -3.87 -22.50
C PRO A 82 -1.45 -2.55 -23.05
N SER A 83 -2.77 -2.51 -23.19
CA SER A 83 -3.55 -1.36 -23.67
C SER A 83 -3.85 -0.30 -22.61
N TYR A 84 -3.54 -0.57 -21.33
CA TYR A 84 -3.94 0.31 -20.23
C TYR A 84 -2.92 1.44 -20.01
N VAL A 85 -3.05 2.50 -20.81
CA VAL A 85 -2.13 3.65 -20.83
C VAL A 85 -1.98 4.29 -19.45
N ARG A 86 -3.09 4.56 -18.74
CA ARG A 86 -3.07 5.16 -17.40
C ARG A 86 -2.29 4.31 -16.39
N ALA A 87 -2.56 3.01 -16.33
CA ALA A 87 -1.83 2.10 -15.44
C ALA A 87 -0.32 2.06 -15.75
N LYS A 88 0.08 2.09 -17.03
CA LYS A 88 1.49 2.18 -17.43
C LYS A 88 2.12 3.51 -17.02
N LEU A 89 1.37 4.62 -17.10
CA LEU A 89 1.84 5.93 -16.66
C LEU A 89 2.05 5.97 -15.13
N ILE A 90 1.18 5.30 -14.35
CA ILE A 90 1.38 5.12 -12.90
C ILE A 90 2.66 4.31 -12.62
N ILE A 91 2.93 3.23 -13.36
CA ILE A 91 4.20 2.48 -13.25
C ILE A 91 5.40 3.40 -13.53
N LYS A 92 5.32 4.23 -14.58
CA LYS A 92 6.38 5.20 -14.92
C LYS A 92 6.57 6.22 -13.81
N LEU A 93 5.50 6.75 -13.22
CA LEU A 93 5.58 7.69 -12.10
C LEU A 93 6.28 7.04 -10.89
N ILE A 94 5.87 5.82 -10.50
CA ILE A 94 6.49 5.09 -9.39
C ILE A 94 8.00 4.92 -9.61
N ASN A 95 8.41 4.48 -10.81
CA ASN A 95 9.82 4.29 -11.12
C ASN A 95 10.60 5.62 -11.14
N SER A 96 9.98 6.71 -11.57
CA SER A 96 10.66 8.01 -11.65
C SER A 96 10.78 8.67 -10.27
N VAL A 97 9.76 8.52 -9.42
CA VAL A 97 9.86 8.87 -7.99
C VAL A 97 10.93 8.02 -7.30
N ALA A 98 10.98 6.72 -7.58
CA ALA A 98 12.01 5.83 -7.03
C ALA A 98 13.43 6.25 -7.46
N ALA A 99 13.62 6.64 -8.71
CA ALA A 99 14.91 7.12 -9.21
C ALA A 99 15.37 8.38 -8.48
N VAL A 100 14.48 9.35 -8.24
CA VAL A 100 14.81 10.57 -7.47
C VAL A 100 15.11 10.23 -6.01
N VAL A 101 14.21 9.51 -5.34
CA VAL A 101 14.33 9.22 -3.90
C VAL A 101 15.56 8.37 -3.59
N ASN A 102 15.82 7.32 -4.36
CA ASN A 102 16.90 6.37 -4.06
C ASN A 102 18.30 6.96 -4.28
N ASN A 103 18.42 8.00 -5.12
CA ASN A 103 19.67 8.68 -5.46
C ASN A 103 19.88 10.00 -4.70
N ASP A 104 18.93 10.43 -3.85
CA ASP A 104 19.12 11.62 -3.03
C ASP A 104 20.00 11.30 -1.79
N PRO A 105 21.23 11.83 -1.70
CA PRO A 105 22.13 11.55 -0.57
C PRO A 105 21.60 12.08 0.76
N ARG A 106 20.68 13.06 0.74
CA ARG A 106 20.05 13.61 1.96
C ARG A 106 19.09 12.63 2.62
N ILE A 107 18.60 11.64 1.85
CA ILE A 107 17.67 10.63 2.33
C ILE A 107 18.41 9.41 2.86
N GLY A 108 19.44 8.95 2.17
CA GLY A 108 20.21 7.77 2.55
C GLY A 108 19.33 6.51 2.62
N ASP A 109 19.34 5.85 3.78
CA ASP A 109 18.54 4.63 4.05
C ASP A 109 17.21 4.92 4.77
N ARG A 110 16.85 6.20 4.98
CA ARG A 110 15.58 6.56 5.64
C ARG A 110 14.36 6.23 4.78
N LEU A 111 14.53 6.24 3.46
CA LEU A 111 13.49 5.86 2.50
C LEU A 111 14.12 5.22 1.26
N LYS A 112 13.65 4.02 0.91
CA LYS A 112 13.90 3.39 -0.39
C LYS A 112 12.58 3.05 -1.05
N VAL A 113 12.53 3.17 -2.38
CA VAL A 113 11.36 2.82 -3.19
C VAL A 113 11.78 1.82 -4.25
N VAL A 114 11.08 0.70 -4.35
CA VAL A 114 11.44 -0.39 -5.26
C VAL A 114 10.20 -0.80 -6.05
N PHE A 115 10.35 -0.93 -7.37
CA PHE A 115 9.37 -1.62 -8.21
C PHE A 115 9.99 -2.94 -8.69
N ILE A 116 9.56 -4.07 -8.12
CA ILE A 116 10.09 -5.37 -8.52
C ILE A 116 9.40 -5.80 -9.83
N PRO A 117 10.16 -6.05 -10.90
CA PRO A 117 9.58 -6.35 -12.20
C PRO A 117 8.92 -7.74 -12.24
N ASN A 118 8.03 -7.93 -13.21
CA ASN A 118 7.46 -9.23 -13.58
C ASN A 118 6.80 -10.03 -12.42
N TYR A 119 5.96 -9.37 -11.61
CA TYR A 119 5.24 -10.03 -10.52
C TYR A 119 4.53 -11.33 -10.95
N SER A 120 4.73 -12.38 -10.15
CA SER A 120 4.27 -13.76 -10.38
C SER A 120 4.04 -14.45 -9.03
N VAL A 121 3.51 -15.68 -9.05
CA VAL A 121 3.33 -16.49 -7.83
C VAL A 121 4.67 -16.76 -7.13
N SER A 122 5.70 -17.17 -7.88
CA SER A 122 7.03 -17.45 -7.32
C SER A 122 7.64 -16.22 -6.65
N LEU A 123 7.41 -15.02 -7.20
CA LEU A 123 7.85 -13.79 -6.55
C LEU A 123 6.99 -13.47 -5.32
N ALA A 124 5.67 -13.69 -5.38
CA ALA A 124 4.77 -13.51 -4.24
C ALA A 124 5.18 -14.36 -3.02
N GLU A 125 5.63 -15.60 -3.23
CA GLU A 125 6.15 -16.49 -2.18
C GLU A 125 7.37 -15.91 -1.43
N ARG A 126 8.11 -15.00 -2.07
CA ARG A 126 9.25 -14.29 -1.47
C ARG A 126 8.84 -12.96 -0.85
N ILE A 127 7.92 -12.25 -1.49
CA ILE A 127 7.44 -10.93 -1.06
C ILE A 127 6.57 -11.04 0.20
N ILE A 128 5.56 -11.91 0.18
CA ILE A 128 4.52 -11.96 1.21
C ILE A 128 5.10 -12.21 2.62
N PRO A 129 6.01 -13.18 2.83
CA PRO A 129 6.56 -13.45 4.16
C PRO A 129 7.44 -12.31 4.71
N ALA A 130 7.91 -11.41 3.85
CA ALA A 130 8.80 -10.31 4.19
C ALA A 130 8.06 -8.99 4.54
N ALA A 131 6.78 -8.86 4.18
CA ALA A 131 6.03 -7.64 4.49
C ALA A 131 5.90 -7.39 5.99
N ASP A 132 6.13 -6.16 6.40
CA ASP A 132 5.69 -5.65 7.69
C ASP A 132 4.29 -5.04 7.53
N LEU A 133 4.10 -4.19 6.52
CA LEU A 133 2.83 -3.55 6.19
C LEU A 133 2.31 -4.02 4.83
N SER A 134 1.00 -4.25 4.74
CA SER A 134 0.29 -4.73 3.55
C SER A 134 -0.72 -3.69 3.10
N GLU A 135 -0.50 -3.14 1.90
CA GLU A 135 -1.28 -2.06 1.30
C GLU A 135 -2.55 -2.60 0.59
N GLN A 136 -3.70 -2.37 1.22
CA GLN A 136 -5.01 -2.85 0.77
C GLN A 136 -5.97 -1.69 0.58
N ILE A 137 -5.50 -0.74 -0.22
CA ILE A 137 -6.04 0.61 -0.31
C ILE A 137 -6.96 0.84 -1.52
N SER A 138 -7.71 -0.16 -1.99
CA SER A 138 -8.66 0.05 -3.09
C SER A 138 -9.73 1.08 -2.69
N THR A 139 -10.32 1.81 -3.64
CA THR A 139 -11.47 2.71 -3.31
C THR A 139 -12.61 1.87 -2.73
N ALA A 140 -13.22 2.30 -1.62
CA ALA A 140 -14.29 1.52 -0.99
C ALA A 140 -15.45 1.23 -1.97
N GLY A 141 -15.95 -0.01 -1.95
CA GLY A 141 -16.98 -0.50 -2.88
C GLY A 141 -16.44 -0.97 -4.23
N THR A 142 -15.13 -1.17 -4.42
CA THR A 142 -14.56 -1.61 -5.71
C THR A 142 -13.87 -2.97 -5.68
N GLU A 143 -13.39 -3.41 -4.52
CA GLU A 143 -12.81 -4.74 -4.34
C GLU A 143 -13.88 -5.70 -3.79
N ALA A 144 -14.27 -6.70 -4.58
CA ALA A 144 -15.27 -7.68 -4.14
C ALA A 144 -14.79 -8.55 -2.97
N SER A 145 -13.49 -8.82 -2.88
CA SER A 145 -12.89 -9.61 -1.80
C SER A 145 -11.40 -9.27 -1.68
N GLY A 146 -10.57 -9.87 -2.53
CA GLY A 146 -9.11 -9.80 -2.45
C GLY A 146 -8.55 -10.94 -1.60
N THR A 147 -7.58 -11.67 -2.13
CA THR A 147 -6.93 -12.80 -1.42
C THR A 147 -5.47 -12.50 -1.05
N GLY A 148 -4.91 -11.39 -1.56
CA GLY A 148 -3.57 -10.95 -1.19
C GLY A 148 -3.48 -10.53 0.28
N ASN A 149 -4.46 -9.75 0.74
CA ASN A 149 -4.62 -9.32 2.14
C ASN A 149 -4.65 -10.50 3.11
N MET A 150 -5.38 -11.58 2.80
CA MET A 150 -5.43 -12.80 3.61
C MET A 150 -4.03 -13.43 3.76
N LYS A 151 -3.28 -13.55 2.65
CA LYS A 151 -1.92 -14.12 2.66
C LYS A 151 -0.96 -13.26 3.48
N PHE A 152 -1.07 -11.94 3.38
CA PHE A 152 -0.26 -11.00 4.16
C PHE A 152 -0.56 -11.08 5.65
N ALA A 153 -1.84 -11.06 6.03
CA ALA A 153 -2.25 -11.17 7.43
C ALA A 153 -1.79 -12.50 8.03
N LEU A 154 -1.92 -13.62 7.30
CA LEU A 154 -1.45 -14.94 7.71
C LEU A 154 0.10 -15.03 7.82
N ASN A 155 0.83 -14.13 7.17
CA ASN A 155 2.29 -14.02 7.27
C ASN A 155 2.75 -12.91 8.24
N GLY A 156 1.83 -12.38 9.06
CA GLY A 156 2.13 -11.43 10.13
C GLY A 156 2.37 -10.00 9.64
N ALA A 157 2.01 -9.65 8.41
CA ALA A 157 1.96 -8.25 8.00
C ALA A 157 0.69 -7.61 8.57
N LEU A 158 0.79 -6.37 9.04
CA LEU A 158 -0.40 -5.59 9.40
C LEU A 158 -0.99 -4.95 8.15
N THR A 159 -2.31 -4.91 8.07
CA THR A 159 -3.00 -4.30 6.94
C THR A 159 -3.19 -2.81 7.19
N ILE A 160 -2.88 -1.99 6.18
CA ILE A 160 -3.44 -0.64 6.02
C ILE A 160 -4.40 -0.69 4.83
N GLY A 161 -5.63 -0.23 5.02
CA GLY A 161 -6.64 -0.38 3.98
C GLY A 161 -7.94 0.38 4.23
N THR A 162 -8.78 0.38 3.22
CA THR A 162 -10.16 0.86 3.31
C THR A 162 -11.08 -0.23 3.86
N LEU A 163 -12.27 0.18 4.30
CA LEU A 163 -13.39 -0.73 4.60
C LEU A 163 -14.00 -1.27 3.31
N ASP A 164 -13.29 -2.19 2.67
CA ASP A 164 -13.69 -2.79 1.39
C ASP A 164 -13.30 -4.26 1.29
N GLY A 165 -14.07 -5.05 0.54
CA GLY A 165 -13.84 -6.47 0.32
C GLY A 165 -13.50 -7.25 1.60
N ALA A 166 -12.49 -8.11 1.52
CA ALA A 166 -12.06 -8.95 2.63
C ALA A 166 -11.32 -8.18 3.74
N ASN A 167 -11.05 -6.88 3.60
CA ASN A 167 -10.53 -6.10 4.74
C ASN A 167 -11.58 -5.98 5.86
N ILE A 168 -12.87 -5.98 5.51
CA ILE A 168 -13.97 -5.95 6.48
C ILE A 168 -13.94 -7.23 7.31
N GLU A 169 -13.92 -8.39 6.66
CA GLU A 169 -13.82 -9.69 7.34
C GLU A 169 -12.51 -9.80 8.14
N ILE A 170 -11.37 -9.35 7.60
CA ILE A 170 -10.09 -9.38 8.35
C ILE A 170 -10.22 -8.55 9.62
N ARG A 171 -10.80 -7.35 9.54
CA ARG A 171 -11.01 -6.47 10.70
C ARG A 171 -11.89 -7.14 11.76
N GLU A 172 -12.94 -7.84 11.35
CA GLU A 172 -13.82 -8.59 12.26
C GLU A 172 -13.06 -9.69 13.00
N GLU A 173 -12.25 -10.48 12.28
CA GLU A 173 -11.49 -11.58 12.87
C GLU A 173 -10.33 -11.10 13.76
N VAL A 174 -9.53 -10.16 13.27
CA VAL A 174 -8.31 -9.73 13.98
C VAL A 174 -8.60 -8.72 15.08
N GLY A 175 -9.75 -8.04 15.03
CA GLY A 175 -10.12 -6.94 15.91
C GLY A 175 -9.65 -5.58 15.36
N PRO A 176 -10.46 -4.51 15.52
CA PRO A 176 -10.17 -3.19 14.96
C PRO A 176 -8.87 -2.56 15.45
N GLU A 177 -8.36 -2.98 16.61
CA GLU A 177 -7.10 -2.51 17.17
C GLU A 177 -5.85 -3.14 16.50
N ASN A 178 -6.02 -4.18 15.68
CA ASN A 178 -4.91 -4.92 15.04
C ASN A 178 -4.84 -4.71 13.50
N ILE A 179 -5.57 -3.73 12.97
CA ILE A 179 -5.59 -3.32 11.56
C ILE A 179 -5.65 -1.79 11.48
N PHE A 180 -5.08 -1.20 10.42
CA PHE A 180 -5.13 0.23 10.16
C PHE A 180 -6.17 0.51 9.08
N ILE A 181 -7.27 1.15 9.46
CA ILE A 181 -8.37 1.48 8.56
C ILE A 181 -8.43 3.00 8.37
N PHE A 182 -8.63 3.42 7.13
CA PHE A 182 -8.78 4.83 6.76
C PHE A 182 -9.77 5.02 5.61
N GLY A 183 -10.04 6.28 5.29
CA GLY A 183 -10.82 6.69 4.14
C GLY A 183 -12.32 6.52 4.34
N MET A 184 -13.03 6.85 3.27
CA MET A 184 -14.49 6.74 3.21
C MET A 184 -14.99 5.29 3.27
N THR A 185 -16.20 5.10 3.81
CA THR A 185 -16.96 3.86 3.60
C THR A 185 -17.46 3.75 2.16
N ALA A 186 -18.00 2.59 1.77
CA ALA A 186 -18.57 2.40 0.44
C ALA A 186 -19.77 3.33 0.19
N GLU A 187 -20.60 3.58 1.22
CA GLU A 187 -21.74 4.49 1.16
C GLU A 187 -21.30 5.94 0.99
N GLU A 188 -20.30 6.38 1.76
CA GLU A 188 -19.71 7.73 1.67
C GLU A 188 -19.06 7.94 0.29
N ALA A 189 -18.28 6.96 -0.19
CA ALA A 189 -17.68 7.02 -1.51
C ALA A 189 -18.73 7.06 -2.64
N ALA A 190 -19.81 6.31 -2.51
CA ALA A 190 -20.92 6.33 -3.47
C ALA A 190 -21.68 7.67 -3.44
N TYR A 191 -21.84 8.26 -2.26
CA TYR A 191 -22.41 9.59 -2.08
C TYR A 191 -21.53 10.65 -2.74
N GLU A 192 -20.23 10.68 -2.45
CA GLU A 192 -19.31 11.69 -3.01
C GLU A 192 -19.19 11.64 -4.52
N LYS A 193 -19.19 10.44 -5.13
CA LYS A 193 -19.20 10.30 -6.59
C LYS A 193 -20.42 10.94 -7.26
N LYS A 194 -21.55 11.03 -6.55
CA LYS A 194 -22.80 11.63 -7.05
C LYS A 194 -22.92 13.10 -6.69
N CYS A 195 -22.71 13.42 -5.42
CA CYS A 195 -23.00 14.72 -4.84
C CYS A 195 -21.82 15.69 -4.94
N LYS A 196 -20.58 15.18 -5.03
CA LYS A 196 -19.34 15.97 -5.12
C LYS A 196 -19.29 17.09 -4.08
N SER A 197 -19.59 16.72 -2.82
CA SER A 197 -19.73 17.69 -1.74
C SER A 197 -18.39 18.35 -1.39
N ARG A 198 -17.30 17.60 -1.61
CA ARG A 198 -15.91 18.08 -1.51
C ARG A 198 -15.19 17.88 -2.84
N LYS A 199 -14.59 18.95 -3.37
CA LYS A 199 -13.88 18.92 -4.67
C LYS A 199 -12.39 18.67 -4.48
N PRO A 200 -11.72 17.90 -5.36
CA PRO A 200 -10.27 17.69 -5.28
C PRO A 200 -9.46 18.99 -5.30
N LEU A 201 -9.89 19.98 -6.09
CA LEU A 201 -9.26 21.31 -6.10
C LEU A 201 -9.30 21.98 -4.72
N GLN A 202 -10.38 21.85 -3.97
CA GLN A 202 -10.46 22.38 -2.61
C GLN A 202 -9.50 21.66 -1.66
N VAL A 203 -9.24 20.37 -1.86
CA VAL A 203 -8.20 19.65 -1.07
C VAL A 203 -6.83 20.22 -1.40
N TYR A 204 -6.51 20.37 -2.68
CA TYR A 204 -5.26 20.97 -3.16
C TYR A 204 -5.06 22.41 -2.66
N GLU A 205 -6.11 23.22 -2.64
CA GLU A 205 -6.05 24.61 -2.18
C GLU A 205 -5.95 24.72 -0.66
N ASN A 206 -6.61 23.86 0.11
CA ASN A 206 -6.67 24.01 1.57
C ASN A 206 -5.58 23.25 2.32
N ASN A 207 -4.90 22.30 1.69
CA ASN A 207 -3.84 21.51 2.33
C ASN A 207 -2.47 21.76 1.66
N PRO A 208 -1.55 22.51 2.31
CA PRO A 208 -0.23 22.82 1.76
C PRO A 208 0.64 21.58 1.48
N GLU A 209 0.50 20.51 2.26
CA GLU A 209 1.27 19.28 2.06
C GLU A 209 0.74 18.53 0.83
N VAL A 210 -0.57 18.46 0.63
CA VAL A 210 -1.17 17.92 -0.60
C VAL A 210 -0.77 18.75 -1.81
N ARG A 211 -0.84 20.09 -1.70
CA ARG A 211 -0.41 21.01 -2.75
C ARG A 211 1.03 20.74 -3.19
N ALA A 212 1.94 20.63 -2.23
CA ALA A 212 3.36 20.38 -2.50
C ALA A 212 3.62 19.05 -3.24
N ILE A 213 2.82 18.01 -2.97
CA ILE A 213 2.91 16.73 -3.70
C ILE A 213 2.52 16.93 -5.17
N ILE A 214 1.36 17.55 -5.40
CA ILE A 214 0.81 17.75 -6.75
C ILE A 214 1.70 18.70 -7.56
N ASP A 215 2.15 19.79 -6.95
CA ASP A 215 3.06 20.75 -7.58
C ASP A 215 4.39 20.12 -7.97
N ALA A 216 4.96 19.23 -7.14
CA ALA A 216 6.20 18.54 -7.47
C ALA A 216 6.05 17.66 -8.73
N ILE A 217 4.91 16.97 -8.88
CA ILE A 217 4.62 16.18 -10.08
C ILE A 217 4.43 17.13 -11.28
N ALA A 218 3.61 18.16 -11.13
CA ALA A 218 3.27 19.11 -12.20
C ALA A 218 4.47 19.92 -12.71
N GLN A 219 5.42 20.26 -11.82
CA GLN A 219 6.60 21.05 -12.15
C GLN A 219 7.75 20.20 -12.72
N GLY A 220 7.56 18.88 -12.83
CA GLY A 220 8.51 17.97 -13.45
C GLY A 220 9.64 17.49 -12.52
N ALA A 221 9.43 17.53 -11.20
CA ALA A 221 10.43 17.09 -10.22
C ALA A 221 10.79 15.60 -10.36
N PHE A 222 9.92 14.80 -10.97
CA PHE A 222 10.10 13.36 -11.19
C PHE A 222 10.21 12.99 -12.67
N SER A 223 10.47 13.96 -13.55
CA SER A 223 10.51 13.79 -15.01
C SER A 223 11.60 14.64 -15.67
N ASP A 224 12.69 14.90 -14.94
CA ASP A 224 13.83 15.68 -15.43
C ASP A 224 13.43 17.08 -15.98
N GLY A 225 12.41 17.68 -15.38
CA GLY A 225 11.87 18.99 -15.77
C GLY A 225 10.76 18.95 -16.83
N ASP A 226 10.44 17.79 -17.42
CA ASP A 226 9.31 17.64 -18.34
C ASP A 226 7.98 17.77 -17.58
N ARG A 227 7.27 18.88 -17.79
CA ARG A 227 5.99 19.18 -17.15
C ARG A 227 4.79 18.51 -17.82
N ASP A 228 4.96 17.99 -19.03
CA ASP A 228 3.89 17.38 -19.81
C ASP A 228 3.77 15.86 -19.55
N LEU A 229 4.86 15.17 -19.24
CA LEU A 229 4.88 13.70 -19.05
C LEU A 229 3.82 13.21 -18.07
N PHE A 230 3.69 13.87 -16.91
CA PHE A 230 2.73 13.51 -15.87
C PHE A 230 1.54 14.46 -15.76
N ARG A 231 1.39 15.44 -16.67
CA ARG A 231 0.20 16.29 -16.74
C ARG A 231 -1.10 15.47 -16.74
N PRO A 232 -1.22 14.37 -17.51
CA PRO A 232 -2.44 13.57 -17.48
C PRO A 232 -2.78 12.99 -16.09
N ILE A 233 -1.79 12.71 -15.23
CA ILE A 233 -2.02 12.26 -13.84
C ILE A 233 -2.50 13.43 -12.98
N VAL A 234 -1.87 14.60 -13.12
CA VAL A 234 -2.24 15.81 -12.36
C VAL A 234 -3.68 16.23 -12.69
N ASP A 235 -4.03 16.24 -13.97
CA ASP A 235 -5.39 16.57 -14.44
C ASP A 235 -6.43 15.62 -13.84
N ASP A 236 -6.14 14.32 -13.80
CA ASP A 236 -7.04 13.33 -13.20
C ASP A 236 -7.19 13.52 -11.68
N LEU A 237 -6.09 13.82 -10.97
CA LEU A 237 -6.10 14.05 -9.51
C LEU A 237 -6.92 15.28 -9.13
N LEU A 238 -6.91 16.32 -9.96
CA LEU A 238 -7.66 17.56 -9.72
C LEU A 238 -9.08 17.54 -10.31
N SER A 239 -9.43 16.49 -11.05
CA SER A 239 -10.73 16.34 -11.71
C SER A 239 -11.85 16.09 -10.70
N GLU A 240 -12.93 16.87 -10.78
CA GLU A 240 -14.19 16.60 -10.04
C GLU A 240 -14.87 15.29 -10.47
N ASN A 241 -14.37 14.61 -11.50
CA ASN A 241 -14.87 13.33 -11.98
C ASN A 241 -13.92 12.16 -11.65
N ASP A 242 -12.96 12.33 -10.73
CA ASP A 242 -12.10 11.22 -10.27
C ASP A 242 -12.97 10.07 -9.73
N PRO A 243 -13.05 8.92 -10.42
CA PRO A 243 -13.90 7.82 -10.01
C PRO A 243 -13.36 7.06 -8.78
N TYR A 244 -12.13 7.36 -8.35
CA TYR A 244 -11.41 6.65 -7.29
C TYR A 244 -11.11 7.50 -6.06
N LEU A 245 -11.52 8.78 -6.09
CA LEU A 245 -11.53 9.70 -4.94
C LEU A 245 -10.16 9.82 -4.26
N LEU A 246 -9.09 9.85 -5.06
CA LEU A 246 -7.69 9.80 -4.61
C LEU A 246 -7.37 10.94 -3.64
N LEU A 247 -7.64 12.18 -4.04
CA LEU A 247 -7.33 13.34 -3.17
C LEU A 247 -8.27 13.43 -1.97
N LEU A 248 -9.51 12.95 -2.10
CA LEU A 248 -10.48 12.99 -0.99
C LEU A 248 -10.07 12.04 0.14
N ASP A 249 -9.47 10.89 -0.17
CA ASP A 249 -8.95 9.95 0.84
C ASP A 249 -7.51 10.25 1.27
N LEU A 250 -6.74 11.06 0.51
CA LEU A 250 -5.29 11.25 0.74
C LEU A 250 -4.96 11.73 2.15
N GLU A 251 -5.69 12.70 2.70
CA GLU A 251 -5.40 13.21 4.04
C GLU A 251 -5.55 12.13 5.13
N SER A 252 -6.66 11.38 5.08
CA SER A 252 -6.91 10.28 6.01
C SER A 252 -5.89 9.14 5.84
N TYR A 253 -5.43 8.91 4.62
CA TYR A 253 -4.39 7.93 4.32
C TYR A 253 -3.03 8.36 4.89
N LEU A 254 -2.63 9.62 4.73
CA LEU A 254 -1.39 10.16 5.28
C LEU A 254 -1.38 10.10 6.81
N GLU A 255 -2.51 10.43 7.45
CA GLU A 255 -2.66 10.31 8.89
C GLU A 255 -2.59 8.84 9.37
N CYS A 256 -3.22 7.93 8.64
CA CYS A 256 -3.14 6.50 8.93
C CYS A 256 -1.69 5.97 8.80
N GLN A 257 -0.96 6.42 7.77
CA GLN A 257 0.45 6.08 7.59
C GLN A 257 1.33 6.64 8.71
N ARG A 258 0.99 7.80 9.29
CA ARG A 258 1.63 8.34 10.50
C ARG A 258 1.44 7.39 11.68
N LEU A 259 0.22 6.94 11.94
CA LEU A 259 -0.12 5.96 12.99
C LEU A 259 0.59 4.62 12.81
N VAL A 260 0.76 4.16 11.56
CA VAL A 260 1.58 2.99 11.23
C VAL A 260 3.02 3.18 11.73
N GLY A 261 3.62 4.34 11.43
CA GLY A 261 4.98 4.67 11.85
C GLY A 261 5.13 4.68 13.37
N GLU A 262 4.22 5.34 14.08
CA GLU A 262 4.21 5.37 15.55
C GLU A 262 4.06 3.99 16.16
N THR A 263 3.15 3.18 15.62
CA THR A 263 2.93 1.81 16.10
C THR A 263 4.14 0.92 15.83
N TYR A 264 4.81 1.08 14.68
CA TYR A 264 6.00 0.30 14.36
C TYR A 264 7.20 0.67 15.25
N ALA A 265 7.33 1.96 15.61
CA ALA A 265 8.32 2.41 16.58
C ALA A 265 8.13 1.73 17.95
N ASN A 266 6.88 1.49 18.37
CA ASN A 266 6.56 0.63 19.51
C ASN A 266 6.59 -0.86 19.11
N ARG A 267 7.80 -1.43 19.08
CA ARG A 267 8.01 -2.83 18.66
C ARG A 267 7.19 -3.85 19.45
N ALA A 268 6.96 -3.66 20.75
CA ALA A 268 6.17 -4.58 21.55
C ALA A 268 4.71 -4.63 21.06
N THR A 269 4.11 -3.47 20.83
CA THR A 269 2.75 -3.34 20.28
C THR A 269 2.67 -3.92 18.87
N TRP A 270 3.60 -3.57 17.98
CA TRP A 270 3.63 -4.08 16.62
C TRP A 270 3.65 -5.61 16.56
N LEU A 271 4.53 -6.25 17.34
CA LEU A 271 4.63 -7.70 17.38
C LEU A 271 3.37 -8.36 17.88
N ARG A 272 2.77 -7.82 18.96
CA ARG A 272 1.50 -8.34 19.48
C ARG A 272 0.42 -8.32 18.39
N ARG A 273 0.24 -7.19 17.70
CA ARG A 273 -0.74 -7.06 16.61
C ARG A 273 -0.46 -8.06 15.47
N SER A 274 0.81 -8.20 15.08
CA SER A 274 1.26 -9.11 14.02
C SER A 274 0.95 -10.58 14.35
N ILE A 275 1.23 -11.00 15.58
CA ILE A 275 0.94 -12.36 16.07
C ILE A 275 -0.56 -12.62 16.11
N LEU A 276 -1.35 -11.65 16.58
CA LEU A 276 -2.81 -11.78 16.66
C LEU A 276 -3.47 -11.84 15.28
N ASN A 277 -2.91 -11.14 14.27
CA ASN A 277 -3.36 -11.31 12.90
C ASN A 277 -3.24 -12.78 12.48
N VAL A 278 -2.06 -13.37 12.60
CA VAL A 278 -1.83 -14.79 12.21
C VAL A 278 -2.71 -15.75 13.02
N ALA A 279 -2.86 -15.52 14.33
CA ALA A 279 -3.65 -16.38 15.20
C ALA A 279 -5.16 -16.34 14.91
N ARG A 280 -5.66 -15.26 14.31
CA ARG A 280 -7.11 -15.01 14.13
C ARG A 280 -7.60 -15.15 12.69
N VAL A 281 -6.71 -15.22 11.70
CA VAL A 281 -7.09 -15.30 10.27
C VAL A 281 -7.32 -16.73 9.75
N GLY A 282 -7.54 -17.71 10.63
CA GLY A 282 -7.81 -19.11 10.25
C GLY A 282 -9.05 -19.28 9.36
N LYS A 283 -10.05 -18.40 9.52
CA LYS A 283 -11.27 -18.32 8.68
C LYS A 283 -10.99 -18.23 7.18
N PHE A 284 -9.83 -17.69 6.78
CA PHE A 284 -9.49 -17.46 5.38
C PHE A 284 -8.79 -18.66 4.70
N SER A 285 -8.77 -19.84 5.34
CA SER A 285 -8.35 -21.07 4.65
C SER A 285 -9.29 -21.39 3.49
N SER A 286 -8.73 -21.74 2.33
CA SER A 286 -9.52 -22.23 1.20
C SER A 286 -10.26 -23.51 1.51
N ASP A 287 -9.79 -24.33 2.46
CA ASP A 287 -10.47 -25.56 2.86
C ASP A 287 -11.87 -25.28 3.40
N ARG A 288 -12.03 -24.14 4.10
CA ARG A 288 -13.32 -23.66 4.60
C ARG A 288 -14.24 -23.30 3.44
N THR A 289 -13.75 -22.51 2.47
CA THR A 289 -14.52 -22.15 1.27
C THR A 289 -14.91 -23.38 0.44
N ILE A 290 -13.99 -24.33 0.23
CA ILE A 290 -14.28 -25.56 -0.52
C ILE A 290 -15.34 -26.40 0.20
N ARG A 291 -15.30 -26.48 1.53
CA ARG A 291 -16.32 -27.18 2.32
C ARG A 291 -17.70 -26.54 2.17
N GLU A 292 -17.79 -25.21 2.32
CA GLU A 292 -19.05 -24.46 2.15
C GLU A 292 -19.63 -24.66 0.74
N TYR A 293 -18.81 -24.57 -0.31
CA TYR A 293 -19.26 -24.85 -1.68
C TYR A 293 -19.72 -26.30 -1.86
N ALA A 294 -18.99 -27.26 -1.29
CA ALA A 294 -19.33 -28.68 -1.38
C ALA A 294 -20.69 -28.98 -0.76
N GLU A 295 -20.93 -28.49 0.46
CA GLU A 295 -22.14 -28.76 1.23
C GLU A 295 -23.35 -27.95 0.72
N GLU A 296 -23.17 -26.66 0.42
CA GLU A 296 -24.30 -25.75 0.16
C GLU A 296 -24.66 -25.62 -1.31
N ILE A 297 -23.72 -25.85 -2.23
CA ILE A 297 -23.92 -25.63 -3.67
C ILE A 297 -23.79 -26.92 -4.46
N TRP A 298 -22.73 -27.70 -4.24
CA TRP A 298 -22.46 -28.91 -5.03
C TRP A 298 -23.24 -30.13 -4.55
N GLY A 299 -23.78 -30.09 -3.33
CA GLY A 299 -24.53 -31.21 -2.72
C GLY A 299 -23.65 -32.43 -2.41
N LEU A 300 -22.36 -32.21 -2.18
CA LEU A 300 -21.41 -33.26 -1.80
C LEU A 300 -21.39 -33.40 -0.27
N GLN A 301 -21.32 -34.63 0.21
CA GLN A 301 -21.05 -34.89 1.62
C GLN A 301 -19.56 -34.73 1.90
N VAL A 302 -19.22 -33.90 2.88
CA VAL A 302 -17.84 -33.74 3.37
C VAL A 302 -17.70 -34.52 4.67
N GLU A 303 -16.93 -35.60 4.64
CA GLU A 303 -16.60 -36.35 5.85
C GLU A 303 -15.71 -35.51 6.77
N ARG A 304 -15.99 -35.55 8.07
CA ARG A 304 -15.28 -34.79 9.11
C ARG A 304 -13.99 -35.46 9.54
#